data_AF-A0A238YSC8-F1
#
_entry.id   AF-A0A238YSC8-F1
#
_cell.length_a   1.000
_cell.length_b   1.000
_cell.length_c   1.000
_cell.angle_alpha   90.00
_cell.angle_beta   90.00
_cell.angle_gamma   90.00
#
_symmetry.space_group_name_H-M   'P 1'
#
loop_
_entity.id
_entity.type
_entity.pdbx_description
1 polymer ?
#
loop_
_entity_poly.entity_id
_entity_poly.type
_entity_poly.pdbx_seq_one_letter_code
_entity_poly.pdbx_strand_id
1 'polypeptide(L)'
;MAGAADAYVRLLDVARTGTEAGIEDSSGPDADLDASLTRLFARVPALPVPAWQNLVTARAGWRHPAWFTLLRCWRELETHHVDLDAGYEPADWPAAYVAWALDQTFATLAERDFPLARAEATDLGRIWKLTGGGPVVRAPAHVLLGWLAGRTPAPAPPLPDPPIWPLPPAPGWGRADAA
;
A
#
# COMPACT_ATOMS: atom_id res chain seq x y z
N MET A 1 -0.67 9.11 10.23
CA MET A 1 0.72 8.71 9.88
C MET A 1 1.55 8.18 11.05
N ALA A 2 1.69 8.90 12.18
CA ALA A 2 2.57 8.47 13.29
C ALA A 2 2.25 7.05 13.81
N GLY A 3 0.98 6.76 14.12
CA GLY A 3 0.56 5.42 14.55
C GLY A 3 0.77 4.31 13.51
N ALA A 4 0.91 4.65 12.23
CA ALA A 4 1.24 3.70 11.17
C ALA A 4 2.74 3.42 11.10
N ALA A 5 3.59 4.45 11.26
CA ALA A 5 5.04 4.30 11.38
C ALA A 5 5.42 3.40 12.58
N ASP A 6 4.79 3.59 13.75
CA ASP A 6 5.02 2.72 14.90
C ASP A 6 4.54 1.29 14.68
N ALA A 7 3.46 1.10 13.91
CA ALA A 7 3.05 -0.25 13.49
C ALA A 7 4.14 -0.93 12.65
N TYR A 8 4.82 -0.20 11.77
CA TYR A 8 5.93 -0.75 10.97
C TYR A 8 7.17 -1.08 11.79
N VAL A 9 7.52 -0.25 12.77
CA VAL A 9 8.58 -0.59 13.74
C VAL A 9 8.31 -1.95 14.38
N ARG A 10 7.07 -2.16 14.85
CA ARG A 10 6.67 -3.44 15.46
C ARG A 10 6.78 -4.62 14.49
N LEU A 11 6.35 -4.46 13.24
CA LEU A 11 6.48 -5.53 12.24
C LEU A 11 7.95 -5.89 11.99
N LEU A 12 8.86 -4.92 11.92
CA LEU A 12 10.29 -5.21 11.75
C LEU A 12 10.90 -5.86 13.00
N ASP A 13 10.46 -5.47 14.20
CA ASP A 13 10.91 -6.14 15.43
C ASP A 13 10.40 -7.59 15.51
N VAL A 14 9.14 -7.86 15.13
CA VAL A 14 8.60 -9.23 15.02
C VAL A 14 9.38 -10.04 13.99
N ALA A 15 9.70 -9.46 12.83
CA ALA A 15 10.51 -10.12 11.82
C ALA A 15 11.89 -10.50 12.35
N ARG A 16 12.48 -9.67 13.22
CA ARG A 16 13.79 -9.90 13.82
C ARG A 16 13.78 -10.97 14.91
N THR A 17 12.77 -10.96 15.79
CA THR A 17 12.77 -11.76 17.02
C THR A 17 11.87 -12.99 16.96
N GLY A 18 10.90 -13.01 16.04
CA GLY A 18 9.83 -14.01 16.01
C GLY A 18 8.81 -13.85 17.15
N THR A 19 8.86 -12.77 17.93
CA THR A 19 7.96 -12.53 19.07
C THR A 19 7.21 -11.22 18.89
N GLU A 20 5.89 -11.26 19.03
CA GLU A 20 5.08 -10.05 19.21
C GLU A 20 5.36 -9.48 20.60
N ALA A 21 6.15 -8.41 20.66
CA ALA A 21 6.25 -7.63 21.88
C ALA A 21 4.87 -7.05 22.22
N GLY A 22 4.52 -7.04 23.51
CA GLY A 22 3.22 -6.54 23.99
C GLY A 22 2.93 -5.11 23.49
N ILE A 23 1.65 -4.81 23.33
CA ILE A 23 1.17 -3.50 22.87
C ILE A 23 1.42 -2.48 23.99
N GLU A 24 2.55 -1.77 23.93
CA GLU A 24 2.62 -0.45 24.54
C GLU A 24 1.94 0.52 23.57
N ASP A 25 0.75 0.98 23.97
CA ASP A 25 -0.04 1.96 23.24
C ASP A 25 0.70 3.31 23.22
N SER A 26 1.61 3.44 22.26
CA SER A 26 2.26 4.70 21.89
C SER A 26 1.41 5.50 20.90
N SER A 27 0.23 4.99 20.52
CA SER A 27 -0.72 5.66 19.63
C SER A 27 -1.62 6.66 20.37
N GLY A 28 -1.00 7.58 21.10
CA GLY A 28 -1.65 8.83 21.45
C GLY A 28 -1.84 9.70 20.18
N PRO A 29 -2.87 10.55 20.12
CA PRO A 29 -3.06 11.51 19.03
C PRO A 29 -1.89 12.52 18.88
N ASP A 30 -0.96 12.54 19.84
CA ASP A 30 0.22 13.42 19.89
C ASP A 30 1.55 12.71 19.59
N ALA A 31 1.53 11.48 19.06
CA ALA A 31 2.76 10.79 18.69
C ALA A 31 3.51 11.57 17.60
N ASP A 32 4.71 12.03 17.94
CA ASP A 32 5.58 12.78 17.04
C ASP A 32 5.97 11.91 15.83
N LEU A 33 5.50 12.32 14.65
CA LEU A 33 5.77 11.63 13.38
C LEU A 33 7.27 11.53 13.10
N ASP A 34 8.04 12.58 13.43
CA ASP A 34 9.49 12.59 13.22
C ASP A 34 10.17 11.55 14.11
N ALA A 35 9.75 11.45 15.37
CA ALA A 35 10.23 10.42 16.28
C ALA A 35 9.87 9.00 15.80
N SER A 36 8.64 8.78 15.31
CA SER A 36 8.21 7.48 14.80
C SER A 36 8.96 7.10 13.52
N LEU A 37 9.17 8.04 12.59
CA LEU A 37 9.97 7.81 11.38
C LEU A 37 11.44 7.56 11.71
N THR A 38 12.01 8.31 12.66
CA THR A 38 13.38 8.11 13.16
C THR A 38 13.56 6.69 13.70
N ARG A 39 12.62 6.20 14.52
CA ARG A 39 12.64 4.81 15.02
C ARG A 39 12.56 3.80 13.88
N LEU A 40 11.69 4.03 12.90
CA LEU A 40 11.57 3.15 11.73
C LEU A 40 12.87 3.10 10.93
N PHE A 41 13.44 4.25 10.59
CA PHE A 41 14.69 4.33 9.83
C PHE A 41 15.88 3.75 10.58
N ALA A 42 15.90 3.78 11.92
CA ALA A 42 16.92 3.10 12.71
C ALA A 42 16.79 1.56 12.67
N ARG A 43 15.57 1.02 12.50
CA ARG A 43 15.32 -0.44 12.45
C ARG A 43 15.69 -1.07 11.11
N VAL A 44 15.49 -0.35 10.01
CA VAL A 44 15.77 -0.86 8.66
C VAL A 44 17.20 -1.39 8.49
N PRO A 45 18.28 -0.62 8.77
CA PRO A 45 19.65 -1.12 8.62
C PRO A 45 20.03 -2.14 9.69
N ALA A 46 19.31 -2.18 10.81
CA ALA A 46 19.56 -3.13 11.90
C ALA A 46 18.93 -4.52 11.67
N LEU A 47 18.10 -4.68 10.63
CA LEU A 47 17.40 -5.94 10.39
C LEU A 47 18.34 -6.94 9.69
N PRO A 48 18.57 -8.15 10.26
CA PRO A 48 19.40 -9.17 9.62
C PRO A 48 18.85 -9.57 8.25
N VAL A 49 19.74 -9.84 7.28
CA VAL A 49 19.35 -10.15 5.89
C VAL A 49 18.27 -11.26 5.79
N PRO A 50 18.37 -12.40 6.49
CA PRO A 50 17.34 -13.45 6.41
C PRO A 50 15.98 -13.02 6.98
N ALA A 51 15.97 -12.12 7.97
CA ALA A 51 14.75 -11.67 8.63
C ALA A 51 13.82 -10.87 7.70
N TRP A 52 14.34 -10.32 6.60
CA TRP A 52 13.51 -9.67 5.57
C TRP A 52 12.48 -10.61 4.94
N GLN A 53 12.74 -11.92 4.93
CA GLN A 53 11.82 -12.93 4.38
C GLN A 53 10.79 -13.44 5.41
N ASN A 54 10.96 -13.11 6.68
CA ASN A 54 10.03 -13.58 7.71
C ASN A 54 8.64 -12.97 7.50
N LEU A 55 7.62 -13.83 7.57
CA LEU A 55 6.24 -13.41 7.43
C LEU A 55 5.76 -12.71 8.70
N VAL A 56 5.26 -11.49 8.52
CA VAL A 56 4.62 -10.67 9.54
C VAL A 56 3.15 -10.47 9.20
N THR A 57 2.33 -10.16 10.20
CA THR A 57 0.88 -10.02 10.03
C THR A 57 0.48 -8.55 10.05
N ALA A 58 -0.14 -8.07 8.98
CA ALA A 58 -0.72 -6.73 8.94
C ALA A 58 -1.91 -6.64 9.91
N ARG A 59 -2.23 -5.43 10.38
CA ARG A 59 -3.40 -5.19 11.26
C ARG A 59 -4.72 -5.74 10.69
N ALA A 60 -4.85 -5.78 9.36
CA ALA A 60 -6.01 -6.36 8.67
C ALA A 60 -5.97 -7.91 8.52
N GLY A 61 -5.06 -8.58 9.23
CA GLY A 61 -4.96 -10.03 9.39
C GLY A 61 -4.27 -10.79 8.25
N TRP A 62 -3.88 -10.14 7.16
CA TRP A 62 -3.13 -10.78 6.08
C TRP A 62 -1.62 -10.73 6.35
N ARG A 63 -0.92 -11.78 5.90
CA ARG A 63 0.53 -11.92 6.10
C ARG A 63 1.29 -11.37 4.90
N HIS A 64 2.54 -10.98 5.14
CA HIS A 64 3.49 -10.61 4.10
C HIS A 64 4.93 -10.69 4.63
N PRO A 65 5.95 -10.85 3.77
CA PRO A 65 7.34 -10.72 4.18
C PRO A 65 7.65 -9.35 4.78
N ALA A 66 8.60 -9.28 5.70
CA ALA A 66 9.00 -8.04 6.35
C ALA A 66 9.47 -6.96 5.36
N TRP A 67 10.08 -7.31 4.22
CA TRP A 67 10.46 -6.32 3.20
C TRP A 67 9.27 -5.57 2.62
N PHE A 68 8.09 -6.19 2.55
CA PHE A 68 6.88 -5.56 2.03
C PHE A 68 6.36 -4.45 2.95
N THR A 69 6.76 -4.43 4.22
CA THR A 69 6.51 -3.33 5.16
C THR A 69 6.98 -1.98 4.61
N LEU A 70 8.15 -1.95 3.96
CA LEU A 70 8.71 -0.70 3.43
C LEU A 70 7.86 -0.15 2.28
N LEU A 71 7.35 -1.03 1.42
CA LEU A 71 6.47 -0.61 0.32
C LEU A 71 5.11 -0.13 0.84
N ARG A 72 4.59 -0.73 1.91
CA ARG A 72 3.40 -0.24 2.59
C ARG A 72 3.63 1.13 3.22
N CYS A 73 4.78 1.34 3.85
CA CYS A 73 5.18 2.63 4.40
C CYS A 73 5.29 3.71 3.32
N TRP A 74 5.92 3.39 2.19
CA TRP A 74 6.00 4.31 1.04
C TRP A 74 4.60 4.72 0.59
N ARG A 75 3.72 3.74 0.36
CA ARG A 75 2.32 3.98 -0.01
C ARG A 75 1.59 4.90 0.95
N GLU A 76 1.66 4.62 2.24
CA GLU A 76 0.99 5.45 3.25
C GLU A 76 1.54 6.88 3.27
N LEU A 77 2.86 7.06 3.15
CA LEU A 77 3.46 8.39 3.09
C LEU A 77 2.92 9.20 1.91
N GLU A 78 2.92 8.60 0.71
CA GLU A 78 2.46 9.28 -0.50
C GLU A 78 0.97 9.62 -0.44
N THR A 79 0.13 8.71 0.08
CA THR A 79 -1.30 8.95 0.18
C THR A 79 -1.66 9.94 1.28
N HIS A 80 -1.00 9.85 2.44
CA HIS A 80 -1.28 10.78 3.52
C HIS A 80 -0.72 12.17 3.27
N HIS A 81 0.34 12.31 2.48
CA HIS A 81 0.81 13.63 2.07
C HIS A 81 -0.24 14.33 1.18
N VAL A 82 -0.90 13.58 0.29
CA VAL A 82 -2.08 14.09 -0.44
C VAL A 82 -3.21 14.47 0.51
N ASP A 83 -3.51 13.61 1.48
CA ASP A 83 -4.60 13.85 2.44
C ASP A 83 -4.35 15.05 3.38
N LEU A 84 -3.11 15.53 3.51
CA LEU A 84 -2.79 16.76 4.26
C LEU A 84 -3.28 18.03 3.56
N ASP A 85 -3.66 17.94 2.28
CA ASP A 85 -4.17 19.05 1.47
C ASP A 85 -3.25 20.28 1.50
N ALA A 86 -1.93 20.03 1.51
CA ALA A 86 -0.89 21.05 1.59
C ALA A 86 -0.27 21.39 0.21
N GLY A 87 -0.98 21.09 -0.87
CA GLY A 87 -0.52 21.29 -2.25
C GLY A 87 0.32 20.14 -2.83
N TYR A 88 0.40 18.99 -2.14
CA TYR A 88 0.93 17.75 -2.71
C TYR A 88 -0.21 16.94 -3.32
N GLU A 89 -0.17 16.69 -4.61
CA GLU A 89 -1.25 16.04 -5.35
C GLU A 89 -0.81 14.67 -5.90
N PRO A 90 -1.75 13.81 -6.32
CA PRO A 90 -1.40 12.56 -7.01
C PRO A 90 -0.49 12.76 -8.23
N ALA A 91 -0.55 13.92 -8.89
CA ALA A 91 0.35 14.27 -9.99
C ALA A 91 1.83 14.40 -9.57
N ASP A 92 2.10 14.66 -8.28
CA ASP A 92 3.44 14.77 -7.71
C ASP A 92 4.02 13.42 -7.29
N TRP A 93 3.22 12.35 -7.29
CA TRP A 93 3.66 11.02 -6.90
C TRP A 93 4.84 10.54 -7.75
N PRO A 94 5.89 9.97 -7.14
CA PRO A 94 7.02 9.44 -7.88
C PRO A 94 6.58 8.36 -8.88
N ALA A 95 7.06 8.44 -10.13
CA ALA A 95 6.67 7.50 -11.18
C ALA A 95 6.91 6.02 -10.79
N ALA A 96 7.98 5.74 -10.04
CA ALA A 96 8.27 4.39 -9.53
C ALA A 96 7.23 3.90 -8.51
N TYR A 97 6.74 4.79 -7.64
CA TYR A 97 5.65 4.48 -6.71
C TYR A 97 4.38 4.16 -7.47
N VAL A 98 3.99 5.05 -8.40
CA VAL A 98 2.75 4.90 -9.19
C VAL A 98 2.77 3.57 -9.96
N ALA A 99 3.87 3.29 -10.65
CA ALA A 99 4.06 2.05 -11.40
C ALA A 99 3.91 0.81 -10.51
N TRP A 100 4.61 0.76 -9.37
CA TRP A 100 4.53 -0.36 -8.45
C TRP A 100 3.12 -0.53 -7.84
N ALA A 101 2.52 0.56 -7.38
CA ALA A 101 1.21 0.53 -6.73
C ALA A 101 0.10 0.13 -7.71
N LEU A 102 0.16 0.56 -8.97
CA LEU A 102 -0.76 0.11 -10.01
C LEU A 102 -0.60 -1.38 -10.33
N ASP A 103 0.63 -1.86 -10.47
CA ASP A 103 0.88 -3.29 -10.72
C ASP A 103 0.27 -4.16 -9.62
N GLN A 104 0.49 -3.79 -8.35
CA GLN A 104 -0.09 -4.49 -7.21
C GLN A 104 -1.63 -4.39 -7.18
N THR A 105 -2.17 -3.18 -7.39
CA THR A 105 -3.61 -2.97 -7.31
C THR A 105 -4.35 -3.73 -8.41
N PHE A 106 -3.87 -3.66 -9.66
CA PHE A 106 -4.51 -4.36 -10.76
C PHE A 106 -4.33 -5.88 -10.71
N ALA A 107 -3.21 -6.39 -10.18
CA ALA A 107 -3.07 -7.82 -9.90
C ALA A 107 -4.18 -8.31 -8.95
N THR A 108 -4.41 -7.60 -7.84
CA THR A 108 -5.48 -7.97 -6.89
C THR A 108 -6.88 -7.78 -7.47
N LEU A 109 -7.11 -6.71 -8.25
CA LEU A 109 -8.42 -6.50 -8.89
C LEU A 109 -8.74 -7.60 -9.90
N ALA A 110 -7.74 -8.10 -10.64
CA ALA A 110 -7.92 -9.22 -11.56
C ALA A 110 -8.30 -10.51 -10.82
N GLU A 111 -7.66 -10.84 -9.69
CA GLU A 111 -8.03 -12.01 -8.87
C GLU A 111 -9.44 -11.90 -8.26
N ARG A 112 -9.94 -10.68 -8.08
CA ARG A 112 -11.25 -10.38 -7.48
C ARG A 112 -12.37 -10.19 -8.50
N ASP A 113 -12.09 -10.44 -9.78
CA ASP A 113 -13.03 -10.27 -10.87
C ASP A 113 -13.68 -8.88 -10.90
N PHE A 114 -12.89 -7.83 -10.61
CA PHE A 114 -13.36 -6.46 -10.65
C PHE A 114 -13.91 -6.12 -12.04
N PRO A 115 -15.11 -5.47 -12.17
CA PRO A 115 -15.81 -5.31 -13.44
C PRO A 115 -15.23 -4.19 -14.31
N LEU A 116 -13.94 -4.31 -14.63
CA LEU A 116 -13.20 -3.51 -15.59
C LEU A 116 -12.55 -4.48 -16.60
N ALA A 117 -12.59 -4.20 -17.90
CA ALA A 117 -12.01 -5.10 -18.89
C ALA A 117 -10.51 -4.86 -19.06
N ARG A 118 -10.12 -3.57 -19.04
CA ARG A 118 -8.74 -3.15 -19.28
C ARG A 118 -8.48 -1.76 -18.72
N ALA A 119 -7.29 -1.58 -18.14
CA ALA A 119 -6.73 -0.28 -17.83
C ALA A 119 -5.45 -0.04 -18.63
N GLU A 120 -5.24 1.19 -19.08
CA GLU A 120 -4.04 1.60 -19.80
C GLU A 120 -3.52 2.93 -19.25
N ALA A 121 -2.28 2.89 -18.74
CA ALA A 121 -1.54 4.07 -18.34
C ALA A 121 -0.85 4.68 -19.57
N THR A 122 -1.34 5.84 -20.01
CA THR A 122 -0.92 6.47 -21.28
C THR A 122 0.50 7.04 -21.25
N ASP A 123 1.01 7.37 -20.07
CA ASP A 123 2.32 7.94 -19.79
C ASP A 123 3.37 6.89 -19.40
N LEU A 124 2.95 5.72 -18.89
CA LEU A 124 3.83 4.60 -18.58
C LEU A 124 3.94 3.54 -19.69
N GLY A 125 3.07 3.61 -20.70
CA GLY A 125 2.99 2.58 -21.74
C GLY A 125 2.60 1.19 -21.20
N ARG A 126 1.90 1.16 -20.05
CA ARG A 126 1.49 -0.07 -19.36
C ARG A 126 0.02 -0.36 -19.58
N ILE A 127 -0.30 -1.64 -19.72
CA ILE A 127 -1.67 -2.14 -19.91
C ILE A 127 -1.90 -3.28 -18.92
N TRP A 128 -2.99 -3.18 -18.15
CA TRP A 128 -3.48 -4.25 -17.29
C TRP A 128 -4.79 -4.79 -17.88
N LYS A 129 -4.85 -6.10 -18.10
CA LYS A 129 -6.06 -6.81 -18.51
C LYS A 129 -6.67 -7.47 -17.29
N LEU A 130 -7.99 -7.36 -17.15
CA LEU A 130 -8.75 -7.95 -16.06
C LEU A 130 -9.79 -8.91 -16.65
N THR A 131 -10.32 -9.80 -15.81
CA THR A 131 -11.26 -10.86 -16.24
C THR A 131 -12.72 -10.50 -16.06
N GLY A 132 -13.05 -9.49 -15.25
CA GLY A 132 -14.42 -9.15 -14.87
C GLY A 132 -15.27 -8.51 -15.97
N GLY A 133 -14.72 -8.31 -17.18
CA GLY A 133 -15.39 -7.61 -18.28
C GLY A 133 -15.65 -6.14 -17.97
N GLY A 134 -16.52 -5.46 -18.72
CA GLY A 134 -16.87 -4.06 -18.47
C GLY A 134 -16.02 -3.02 -19.24
N PRO A 135 -15.93 -1.77 -18.76
CA PRO A 135 -15.33 -0.68 -19.53
C PRO A 135 -13.81 -0.83 -19.69
N VAL A 136 -13.29 -0.12 -20.68
CA VAL A 136 -11.84 0.11 -20.85
C VAL A 136 -11.54 1.53 -20.40
N VAL A 137 -10.59 1.69 -19.49
CA VAL A 137 -10.11 3.00 -19.03
C VAL A 137 -8.71 3.28 -19.59
N ARG A 138 -8.50 4.50 -20.08
CA ARG A 138 -7.20 5.01 -20.54
C ARG A 138 -6.96 6.39 -19.92
N ALA A 139 -5.92 6.53 -19.12
CA ALA A 139 -5.58 7.79 -18.46
C ALA A 139 -4.09 7.79 -18.06
N PRO A 140 -3.52 8.95 -17.67
CA PRO A 140 -2.21 8.98 -17.03
C PRO A 140 -2.19 8.11 -15.76
N ALA A 141 -1.03 7.53 -15.44
CA ALA A 141 -0.91 6.55 -14.37
C ALA A 141 -1.30 7.11 -12.99
N HIS A 142 -0.93 8.36 -12.71
CA HIS A 142 -1.30 9.02 -11.46
C HIS A 142 -2.82 9.25 -11.34
N VAL A 143 -3.52 9.48 -12.47
CA VAL A 143 -4.99 9.59 -12.49
C VAL A 143 -5.63 8.23 -12.20
N LEU A 144 -5.12 7.16 -12.82
CA LEU A 144 -5.60 5.80 -12.53
C LEU A 144 -5.43 5.44 -11.05
N LEU A 145 -4.24 5.69 -10.50
CA LEU A 145 -3.96 5.36 -9.10
C LEU A 145 -4.73 6.27 -8.15
N GLY A 146 -4.86 7.57 -8.46
CA GLY A 146 -5.63 8.54 -7.70
C GLY A 146 -7.09 8.13 -7.58
N TRP A 147 -7.70 7.68 -8.70
CA TRP A 147 -9.05 7.13 -8.73
C TRP A 147 -9.17 5.87 -7.88
N LEU A 148 -8.29 4.88 -8.09
CA LEU A 148 -8.32 3.62 -7.35
C LEU A 148 -8.09 3.80 -5.84
N ALA A 149 -7.31 4.81 -5.46
CA ALA A 149 -7.06 5.19 -4.08
C ALA A 149 -8.14 6.12 -3.50
N GLY A 150 -9.17 6.49 -4.28
CA GLY A 150 -10.27 7.36 -3.84
C GLY A 150 -9.88 8.82 -3.59
N ARG A 151 -8.78 9.29 -4.19
CA ARG A 151 -8.22 10.64 -4.01
C ARG A 151 -8.45 11.57 -5.20
N THR A 152 -8.82 11.02 -6.35
CA THR A 152 -9.28 11.78 -7.50
C THR A 152 -10.58 11.17 -8.03
N PRO A 153 -11.41 11.95 -8.75
CA PRO A 153 -12.56 11.41 -9.47
C PRO A 153 -12.15 10.30 -10.46
N ALA A 154 -13.09 9.43 -10.78
CA ALA A 154 -12.91 8.45 -11.85
C ALA A 154 -12.72 9.17 -13.20
N PRO A 155 -11.71 8.77 -14.01
CA PRO A 155 -11.63 9.23 -15.39
C PRO A 155 -12.77 8.63 -16.23
N ALA A 156 -13.06 9.23 -17.39
CA ALA A 156 -14.05 8.70 -18.32
C ALA A 156 -13.59 7.36 -18.95
N PRO A 157 -14.52 6.48 -19.37
CA PRO A 157 -16.00 6.55 -19.25
C PRO A 157 -16.46 6.32 -17.80
N PRO A 158 -17.77 6.31 -17.46
CA PRO A 158 -18.22 5.88 -16.13
C PRO A 158 -17.62 4.51 -15.75
N LEU A 159 -16.99 4.45 -14.57
CA LEU A 159 -16.29 3.26 -14.06
C LEU A 159 -16.98 2.71 -12.82
N PRO A 160 -16.86 1.40 -12.53
CA PRO A 160 -17.31 0.83 -11.26
C PRO A 160 -16.56 1.46 -10.06
N ASP A 161 -17.23 1.54 -8.92
CA ASP A 161 -16.61 2.01 -7.69
C ASP A 161 -15.49 1.04 -7.25
N PRO A 162 -14.27 1.54 -7.00
CA PRO A 162 -13.19 0.69 -6.54
C PRO A 162 -13.48 0.16 -5.13
N PRO A 163 -13.07 -1.08 -4.81
CA PRO A 163 -13.10 -1.57 -3.44
C PRO A 163 -12.21 -0.70 -2.52
N ILE A 164 -12.42 -0.80 -1.21
CA ILE A 164 -11.61 -0.08 -0.21
C ILE A 164 -10.13 -0.35 -0.46
N TRP A 165 -9.40 0.73 -0.74
CA TRP A 165 -7.97 0.74 -0.98
C TRP A 165 -7.23 1.15 0.31
N PRO A 166 -6.04 0.59 0.60
CA PRO A 166 -5.28 -0.35 -0.21
C PRO A 166 -5.78 -1.80 -0.14
N LEU A 167 -5.64 -2.50 -1.26
CA LEU A 167 -5.94 -3.92 -1.35
C LEU A 167 -4.80 -4.78 -0.78
N PRO A 168 -5.10 -5.98 -0.26
CA PRO A 168 -4.07 -6.96 0.05
C PRO A 168 -3.34 -7.39 -1.24
N PRO A 169 -2.05 -7.68 -1.17
CA PRO A 169 -1.24 -8.08 -2.32
C PRO A 169 -1.69 -9.43 -2.90
N ALA A 170 -1.44 -9.63 -4.20
CA ALA A 170 -1.85 -10.78 -5.01
C ALA A 170 -0.65 -11.33 -5.82
N PRO A 171 -0.36 -12.66 -5.77
CA PRO A 171 -0.92 -13.61 -4.82
C PRO A 171 -0.46 -13.27 -3.40
N GLY A 172 -1.36 -13.30 -2.44
CA GLY A 172 -1.04 -12.96 -1.04
C GLY A 172 -0.21 -14.04 -0.35
N TRP A 173 0.27 -13.75 0.87
CA TRP A 173 1.05 -14.71 1.69
C TRP A 173 0.20 -15.41 2.78
N GLY A 174 -1.09 -15.61 2.50
CA GLY A 174 -2.05 -16.16 3.45
C GLY A 174 -2.52 -15.15 4.51
N ARG A 175 -3.31 -15.65 5.45
CA ARG A 175 -3.80 -14.89 6.61
C ARG A 175 -3.27 -15.52 7.90
N ALA A 176 -3.26 -14.75 8.98
CA ALA A 176 -3.15 -15.35 10.30
C ALA A 176 -4.41 -16.19 10.56
N ASP A 177 -4.24 -17.35 11.17
CA ASP A 177 -5.37 -18.17 11.58
C ASP A 177 -6.23 -17.36 12.59
N ALA A 178 -7.55 -17.49 12.49
CA ALA A 178 -8.42 -16.94 13.51
C ALA A 178 -8.20 -17.75 14.79
N ALA A 179 -7.59 -17.11 15.80
CA ALA A 179 -7.49 -17.67 17.14
C ALA A 179 -8.87 -17.79 17.79
#